data_AF-A0A7C8VIS9-F1
#
_entry.id   AF-A0A7C8VIS9-F1
#
_cell.length_a   1.000
_cell.length_b   1.000
_cell.length_c   1.000
_cell.angle_alpha   90.00
_cell.angle_beta   90.00
_cell.angle_gamma   90.00
#
_symmetry.space_group_name_H-M   'P 1'
#
loop_
_entity.id
_entity.type
_entity.pdbx_description
1 polymer ?
#
loop_
_entity_poly.entity_id
_entity_poly.type
_entity_poly.pdbx_seq_one_letter_code
_entity_poly.pdbx_strand_id
1 'polypeptide(L)'
;MLSLRPTDFTVTKDQISSSSSLSLYHAELARSIADFLADDTRSILKKEGGAITLVDLWAVYNRARGIELISPSDLESAAKLFDKLQLPVRLRQFKSGLLVIQERNKTDEKVAKSVVAWLDELSDLETRDTIADNKWGKSVLAKDAAEKFGWSIAVAIEELEMVEERGELVRDTSFEGVRWWKSPWYTSE
;
A
#
# COMPACT_ATOMS: atom_id res chain seq x y z
N MET A 1 -3.33 8.66 -28.35
CA MET A 1 -2.56 9.70 -27.65
C MET A 1 -3.50 10.82 -27.28
N LEU A 2 -4.02 10.83 -26.05
CA LEU A 2 -4.76 11.98 -25.54
C LEU A 2 -3.75 12.87 -24.81
N SER A 3 -3.43 13.99 -25.44
CA SER A 3 -2.70 15.10 -24.83
C SER A 3 -3.52 15.63 -23.66
N LEU A 4 -3.00 15.46 -22.45
CA LEU A 4 -3.54 16.07 -21.23
C LEU A 4 -3.52 17.60 -21.36
N ARG A 5 -4.53 18.28 -20.82
CA ARG A 5 -4.49 19.74 -20.62
C ARG A 5 -3.71 20.02 -19.33
N PRO A 6 -2.75 20.97 -19.33
CA PRO A 6 -1.95 21.32 -18.14
C PRO A 6 -2.70 21.87 -16.93
N THR A 7 -4.04 21.93 -16.95
CA THR A 7 -4.85 22.75 -16.04
C THR A 7 -5.41 22.01 -14.82
N ASP A 8 -5.32 20.68 -14.73
CA ASP A 8 -5.91 19.90 -13.62
C ASP A 8 -5.01 19.79 -12.37
N PHE A 9 -3.79 20.33 -12.40
CA PHE A 9 -2.81 20.23 -11.31
C PHE A 9 -2.25 21.59 -10.84
N THR A 10 -3.02 22.66 -10.94
CA THR A 10 -2.62 24.05 -10.66
C THR A 10 -2.57 24.38 -9.16
N VAL A 11 -1.83 23.60 -8.38
CA VAL A 11 -1.44 23.99 -7.01
C VAL A 11 0.01 24.45 -7.06
N THR A 12 0.23 25.77 -7.10
CA THR A 12 1.55 26.42 -7.15
C THR A 12 1.91 27.08 -5.83
N LYS A 13 3.20 27.02 -5.47
CA LYS A 13 3.74 27.46 -4.18
C LYS A 13 4.04 28.97 -4.11
N ASP A 14 3.95 29.69 -5.22
CA ASP A 14 4.59 30.99 -5.42
C ASP A 14 3.92 32.18 -4.70
N GLN A 15 2.90 31.96 -3.86
CA GLN A 15 2.26 33.04 -3.06
C GLN A 15 2.04 32.69 -1.58
N ILE A 16 3.00 31.99 -0.95
CA ILE A 16 2.87 31.60 0.47
C ILE A 16 3.71 32.52 1.36
N SER A 17 3.09 33.55 1.96
CA SER A 17 3.71 34.42 2.98
C SER A 17 3.22 34.18 4.41
N SER A 18 2.20 33.34 4.62
CA SER A 18 1.57 33.12 5.93
C SER A 18 1.28 31.64 6.20
N SER A 19 1.24 31.25 7.49
CA SER A 19 0.92 29.86 7.89
C SER A 19 -0.46 29.42 7.43
N SER A 20 -1.41 30.36 7.29
CA SER A 20 -2.75 30.07 6.74
C SER A 20 -2.72 29.75 5.25
N SER A 21 -1.91 30.45 4.44
CA SER A 21 -1.77 30.12 3.02
C SER A 21 -1.01 28.80 2.78
N LEU A 22 -0.07 28.45 3.66
CA LEU A 22 0.60 27.13 3.61
C LEU A 22 -0.37 25.98 3.93
N SER A 23 -1.24 26.16 4.93
CA SER A 23 -2.26 25.16 5.26
C SER A 23 -3.29 24.98 4.14
N LEU A 24 -3.65 26.06 3.44
CA LEU A 24 -4.54 25.98 2.27
C LEU A 24 -3.85 25.26 1.10
N TYR A 25 -2.59 25.58 0.83
CA TYR A 25 -1.78 24.90 -0.17
C TYR A 25 -1.73 23.38 0.05
N HIS A 26 -1.42 22.93 1.27
CA HIS A 26 -1.38 21.50 1.57
C HIS A 26 -2.76 20.84 1.49
N ALA A 27 -3.84 21.56 1.83
CA ALA A 27 -5.20 21.04 1.71
C ALA A 27 -5.63 20.85 0.24
N GLU A 28 -5.33 21.81 -0.63
CA GLU A 28 -5.60 21.67 -2.07
C GLU A 28 -4.73 20.60 -2.71
N LEU A 29 -3.45 20.53 -2.32
CA LEU A 29 -2.56 19.47 -2.76
C LEU A 29 -3.09 18.09 -2.33
N ALA A 30 -3.62 17.97 -1.11
CA ALA A 30 -4.19 16.73 -0.61
C ALA A 30 -5.38 16.26 -1.46
N ARG A 31 -6.29 17.18 -1.83
CA ARG A 31 -7.42 16.87 -2.73
C ARG A 31 -6.93 16.45 -4.10
N SER A 32 -6.00 17.20 -4.69
CA SER A 32 -5.44 16.86 -6.01
C SER A 32 -4.76 15.49 -6.04
N ILE A 33 -4.05 15.11 -4.97
CA ILE A 33 -3.45 13.77 -4.85
C ILE A 33 -4.55 12.70 -4.72
N ALA A 34 -5.59 12.94 -3.92
CA ALA A 34 -6.70 11.99 -3.78
C ALA A 34 -7.45 11.79 -5.11
N ASP A 35 -7.72 12.87 -5.84
CA ASP A 35 -8.36 12.81 -7.16
C ASP A 35 -7.47 12.05 -8.16
N PHE A 36 -6.16 12.29 -8.13
CA PHE A 36 -5.19 11.58 -8.96
C PHE A 36 -5.15 10.07 -8.67
N LEU A 37 -5.29 9.68 -7.41
CA LEU A 37 -5.33 8.28 -6.99
C LEU A 37 -6.69 7.61 -7.29
N ALA A 38 -7.78 8.39 -7.23
CA ALA A 38 -9.14 7.95 -7.54
C ALA A 38 -9.45 7.92 -9.05
N ASP A 39 -8.58 8.48 -9.90
CA ASP A 39 -8.73 8.45 -11.34
C ASP A 39 -8.64 7.00 -11.88
N ASP A 40 -9.80 6.40 -12.10
CA ASP A 40 -9.97 5.04 -12.61
C ASP A 40 -9.25 4.79 -13.93
N THR A 41 -9.04 5.83 -14.75
CA THR A 41 -8.31 5.70 -16.02
C THR A 41 -6.85 5.30 -15.80
N ARG A 42 -6.27 5.69 -14.66
CA ARG A 42 -4.90 5.38 -14.27
C ARG A 42 -4.85 4.11 -13.44
N SER A 43 -5.90 3.83 -12.67
CA SER A 43 -6.05 2.64 -11.82
C SER A 43 -4.80 2.41 -10.94
N ILE A 44 -4.22 3.50 -10.39
CA ILE A 44 -2.90 3.46 -9.73
C ILE A 44 -2.95 2.55 -8.51
N LEU A 45 -3.86 2.82 -7.56
CA LEU A 45 -4.00 1.99 -6.38
C LEU A 45 -4.34 0.54 -6.75
N LYS A 46 -5.19 0.33 -7.75
CA LYS A 46 -5.54 -1.03 -8.21
C LYS A 46 -4.33 -1.80 -8.75
N LYS A 47 -3.42 -1.13 -9.46
CA LYS A 47 -2.17 -1.73 -9.98
C LYS A 47 -1.18 -2.04 -8.85
N GLU A 48 -1.16 -1.23 -7.81
CA GLU A 48 -0.31 -1.37 -6.62
C GLU A 48 -0.98 -2.20 -5.50
N GLY A 49 -1.96 -3.05 -5.82
CA GLY A 49 -2.58 -3.93 -4.81
C GLY A 49 -3.35 -3.20 -3.69
N GLY A 50 -3.83 -1.99 -4.00
CA GLY A 50 -4.56 -1.10 -3.11
C GLY A 50 -3.69 -0.30 -2.14
N ALA A 51 -2.36 -0.34 -2.27
CA ALA A 51 -1.43 0.33 -1.36
C ALA A 51 -0.15 0.78 -2.08
N ILE A 52 0.18 2.07 -2.03
CA ILE A 52 1.39 2.64 -2.66
C ILE A 52 2.25 3.33 -1.61
N THR A 53 3.57 3.18 -1.67
CA THR A 53 4.47 3.89 -0.75
C THR A 53 4.43 5.39 -1.01
N LEU A 54 4.68 6.21 0.02
CA LEU A 54 4.76 7.66 -0.13
C LEU A 54 5.82 8.08 -1.16
N VAL A 55 6.93 7.33 -1.22
CA VAL A 55 8.04 7.55 -2.14
C VAL A 55 7.62 7.25 -3.58
N ASP A 56 6.97 6.12 -3.82
CA ASP A 56 6.50 5.73 -5.16
C ASP A 56 5.42 6.67 -5.65
N LEU A 57 4.50 7.08 -4.76
CA LEU A 57 3.49 8.09 -5.06
C LEU A 57 4.13 9.41 -5.47
N TRP A 58 5.12 9.89 -4.70
CA TRP A 58 5.83 11.11 -5.04
C TRP A 58 6.44 11.04 -6.43
N ALA A 59 7.08 9.92 -6.76
CA ALA A 59 7.70 9.73 -8.07
C ALA A 59 6.66 9.67 -9.20
N VAL A 60 5.57 8.92 -9.03
CA VAL A 60 4.49 8.78 -10.03
C VAL A 60 3.75 10.10 -10.24
N TYR A 61 3.44 10.82 -9.16
CA TYR A 61 2.72 12.09 -9.20
C TYR A 61 3.55 13.18 -9.90
N ASN A 62 4.83 13.32 -9.55
CA ASN A 62 5.73 14.28 -10.20
C ASN A 62 6.00 13.95 -11.67
N ARG A 63 6.14 12.65 -12.02
CA ARG A 63 6.24 12.23 -13.43
C ARG A 63 5.00 12.60 -14.24
N ALA A 64 3.81 12.50 -13.64
CA ALA A 64 2.56 12.86 -14.29
C ALA A 64 2.36 14.38 -14.42
N ARG A 65 2.88 15.18 -13.48
CA ARG A 65 2.87 16.65 -13.55
C ARG A 65 3.79 17.19 -14.65
N GLY A 66 4.98 16.62 -14.81
CA GLY A 66 5.97 17.00 -15.84
C GLY A 66 6.66 18.36 -15.63
N ILE A 67 5.95 19.35 -15.10
CA ILE A 67 6.44 20.67 -14.69
C ILE A 67 5.94 20.99 -13.28
N GLU A 68 6.56 21.97 -12.61
CA GLU A 68 6.19 22.41 -11.25
C GLU A 68 6.15 21.25 -10.25
N LEU A 69 7.31 20.61 -10.04
CA LEU A 69 7.46 19.46 -9.16
C LEU A 69 7.21 19.83 -7.71
N ILE A 70 6.67 18.88 -6.95
CA ILE A 70 6.46 19.04 -5.51
C ILE A 70 7.60 18.38 -4.74
N SER A 71 7.96 19.00 -3.62
CA SER A 71 8.95 18.43 -2.70
C SER A 71 8.39 17.23 -1.92
N PRO A 72 9.23 16.25 -1.51
CA PRO A 72 8.76 15.14 -0.69
C PRO A 72 8.06 15.58 0.60
N SER A 73 8.52 16.65 1.24
CA SER A 73 7.95 17.18 2.49
C SER A 73 6.57 17.83 2.31
N ASP A 74 6.34 18.50 1.19
CA ASP A 74 5.01 19.06 0.86
C ASP A 74 4.00 17.94 0.60
N LEU A 75 4.42 16.87 -0.08
CA LEU A 75 3.56 15.71 -0.33
C LEU A 75 3.23 14.96 0.96
N GLU A 76 4.21 14.78 1.86
CA GLU A 76 3.96 14.21 3.20
C GLU A 76 3.00 15.07 4.02
N SER A 77 3.19 16.40 4.00
CA SER A 77 2.33 17.35 4.73
C SER A 77 0.89 17.31 4.20
N ALA A 78 0.71 17.20 2.88
CA ALA A 78 -0.60 17.01 2.26
C ALA A 78 -1.22 15.64 2.63
N ALA A 79 -0.44 14.56 2.59
CA ALA A 79 -0.93 13.21 2.92
C ALA A 79 -1.45 13.10 4.36
N LYS A 80 -0.83 13.82 5.31
CA LYS A 80 -1.33 13.91 6.71
C LYS A 80 -2.71 14.55 6.84
N LEU A 81 -3.18 15.29 5.82
CA LEU A 81 -4.50 15.93 5.82
C LEU A 81 -5.62 15.02 5.29
N PHE A 82 -5.30 13.85 4.72
CA PHE A 82 -6.29 12.97 4.08
C PHE A 82 -7.46 12.60 5.01
N ASP A 83 -7.16 12.18 6.25
CA ASP A 83 -8.20 11.81 7.21
C ASP A 83 -9.03 13.02 7.66
N LYS A 84 -8.37 14.16 7.89
CA LYS A 84 -9.02 15.42 8.30
C LYS A 84 -9.97 15.93 7.23
N LEU A 85 -9.61 15.77 5.96
CA LEU A 85 -10.42 16.15 4.80
C LEU A 85 -11.42 15.07 4.37
N GLN A 86 -11.45 13.94 5.07
CA GLN A 86 -12.31 12.79 4.78
C GLN A 86 -12.20 12.25 3.34
N LEU A 87 -10.98 12.27 2.79
CA LEU A 87 -10.71 11.78 1.45
C LEU A 87 -10.85 10.24 1.37
N PRO A 88 -11.06 9.66 0.17
CA PRO A 88 -11.23 8.21 -0.01
C PRO A 88 -9.95 7.40 0.24
N VAL A 89 -8.83 8.07 0.47
CA VAL A 89 -7.52 7.49 0.78
C VAL A 89 -7.08 7.91 2.18
N ARG A 90 -6.16 7.14 2.77
CA ARG A 90 -5.55 7.43 4.07
C ARG A 90 -4.05 7.21 4.05
N LEU A 91 -3.33 7.94 4.90
CA LEU A 91 -1.92 7.72 5.17
C LEU A 91 -1.80 6.73 6.32
N ARG A 92 -1.16 5.58 6.08
CA ARG A 92 -0.78 4.59 7.09
C ARG A 92 0.72 4.66 7.32
N GLN A 93 1.12 4.51 8.58
CA GLN A 93 2.50 4.30 8.97
C GLN A 93 2.63 2.88 9.54
N PHE A 94 3.49 2.06 8.94
CA PHE A 94 3.85 0.76 9.50
C PHE A 94 4.89 0.89 10.62
N LYS A 95 5.15 -0.20 11.35
CA LYS A 95 6.07 -0.16 12.50
C LYS A 95 7.51 0.16 12.14
N SER A 96 7.96 -0.22 10.94
CA SER A 96 9.26 0.19 10.40
C SER A 96 9.39 1.70 10.18
N GLY A 97 8.27 2.43 10.19
CA GLY A 97 8.18 3.82 9.77
C GLY A 97 7.81 4.00 8.30
N LEU A 98 7.64 2.91 7.52
CA LEU A 98 7.21 2.99 6.13
C LEU A 98 5.83 3.68 6.03
N LEU A 99 5.79 4.75 5.24
CA LEU A 99 4.56 5.51 4.96
C LEU A 99 3.92 5.00 3.67
N VAL A 100 2.64 4.65 3.75
CA VAL A 100 1.87 4.06 2.66
C VAL A 100 0.52 4.75 2.55
N ILE A 101 0.11 5.05 1.32
CA ILE A 101 -1.22 5.53 1.00
C ILE A 101 -2.05 4.34 0.54
N GLN A 102 -3.23 4.18 1.11
CA GLN A 102 -4.16 3.12 0.74
C GLN A 102 -5.60 3.60 0.78
N GLU A 103 -6.50 2.84 0.18
CA GLU A 103 -7.94 3.09 0.29
C GLU A 103 -8.40 3.08 1.76
N ARG A 104 -9.36 3.93 2.08
CA ARG A 104 -9.89 4.03 3.44
C ARG A 104 -10.58 2.75 3.93
N ASN A 105 -11.15 1.98 2.99
CA ASN A 105 -11.88 0.74 3.25
C ASN A 105 -10.96 -0.48 3.51
N LYS A 106 -9.65 -0.37 3.26
CA LYS A 106 -8.65 -1.42 3.40
C LYS A 106 -8.18 -1.45 4.84
N THR A 107 -8.64 -2.45 5.59
CA THR A 107 -8.28 -2.64 7.00
C THR A 107 -7.36 -3.84 7.17
N ASP A 108 -6.61 -3.85 8.25
CA ASP A 108 -5.65 -4.89 8.61
C ASP A 108 -6.35 -6.26 8.69
N GLU A 109 -7.60 -6.31 9.19
CA GLU A 109 -8.43 -7.52 9.22
C GLU A 109 -8.73 -8.06 7.82
N LYS A 110 -9.04 -7.19 6.85
CA LYS A 110 -9.35 -7.62 5.48
C LYS A 110 -8.11 -8.14 4.77
N VAL A 111 -6.97 -7.48 4.99
CA VAL A 111 -5.67 -7.92 4.46
C VAL A 111 -5.32 -9.28 5.05
N ALA A 112 -5.36 -9.42 6.37
CA ALA A 112 -5.06 -10.67 7.08
C ALA A 112 -5.93 -11.84 6.60
N LYS A 113 -7.25 -11.64 6.53
CA LYS A 113 -8.18 -12.65 5.98
C LYS A 113 -7.84 -13.05 4.55
N SER A 114 -7.46 -12.09 3.71
CA SER A 114 -7.09 -12.36 2.31
C SER A 114 -5.78 -13.15 2.19
N VAL A 115 -4.79 -12.85 3.05
CA VAL A 115 -3.52 -13.57 3.10
C VAL A 115 -3.71 -15.00 3.59
N VAL A 116 -4.47 -15.20 4.67
CA VAL A 116 -4.75 -16.54 5.21
C VAL A 116 -5.54 -17.39 4.20
N ALA A 117 -6.57 -16.82 3.57
CA ALA A 117 -7.34 -17.52 2.54
C ALA A 117 -6.45 -17.96 1.36
N TRP A 118 -5.51 -17.11 0.95
CA TRP A 118 -4.55 -17.46 -0.09
C TRP A 118 -3.61 -18.61 0.32
N LEU A 119 -3.15 -18.66 1.57
CA LEU A 119 -2.33 -19.77 2.07
C LEU A 119 -3.11 -21.09 2.15
N ASP A 120 -4.41 -21.02 2.48
CA ASP A 120 -5.29 -22.17 2.45
C ASP A 120 -5.47 -22.71 1.01
N GLU A 121 -5.72 -21.82 0.03
CA GLU A 121 -5.78 -22.17 -1.40
C GLU A 121 -4.50 -22.88 -1.86
N LEU A 122 -3.33 -22.39 -1.45
CA LEU A 122 -2.04 -22.98 -1.80
C LEU A 122 -1.83 -24.37 -1.19
N SER A 123 -2.28 -24.57 0.04
CA SER A 123 -2.15 -25.85 0.75
C SER A 123 -3.06 -26.93 0.16
N ASP A 124 -4.27 -26.55 -0.27
CA ASP A 124 -5.22 -27.43 -0.97
C ASP A 124 -4.68 -27.92 -2.32
N LEU A 125 -3.94 -27.07 -3.03
CA LEU A 125 -3.33 -27.43 -4.33
C LEU A 125 -2.18 -28.44 -4.16
N GLU A 126 -1.30 -28.25 -3.18
CA GLU A 126 -0.15 -29.16 -2.98
C GLU A 126 -0.55 -30.57 -2.50
N THR A 127 -1.61 -30.67 -1.70
CA THR A 127 -2.14 -31.95 -1.22
C THR A 127 -2.69 -32.82 -2.36
N ARG A 128 -3.08 -32.20 -3.50
CA ARG A 128 -3.56 -32.93 -4.69
C ARG A 128 -2.42 -33.53 -5.52
N ASP A 129 -1.25 -32.91 -5.50
CA ASP A 129 -0.13 -33.26 -6.39
C ASP A 129 0.96 -34.10 -5.69
N THR A 130 0.98 -34.20 -4.37
CA THR A 130 2.01 -34.96 -3.63
C THR A 130 1.46 -35.78 -2.47
N ILE A 131 1.95 -37.03 -2.32
CA ILE A 131 1.57 -38.00 -1.27
C ILE A 131 2.31 -37.73 0.07
N ALA A 132 3.18 -36.73 0.13
CA ALA A 132 4.05 -36.49 1.28
C ALA A 132 3.37 -35.62 2.35
N ASP A 133 3.67 -35.95 3.61
CA ASP A 133 3.21 -35.34 4.85
C ASP A 133 3.43 -33.81 4.93
N ASN A 134 2.67 -33.02 4.18
CA ASN A 134 2.72 -31.56 4.25
C ASN A 134 1.85 -31.04 5.41
N LYS A 135 2.15 -31.53 6.63
CA LYS A 135 1.36 -31.28 7.84
C LYS A 135 1.20 -29.79 8.19
N TRP A 136 2.04 -28.92 7.63
CA TRP A 136 2.09 -27.48 7.93
C TRP A 136 1.72 -26.59 6.73
N GLY A 137 1.34 -27.17 5.58
CA GLY A 137 0.99 -26.43 4.38
C GLY A 137 2.18 -25.74 3.69
N LYS A 138 1.88 -24.90 2.70
CA LYS A 138 2.88 -24.24 1.85
C LYS A 138 3.47 -22.98 2.51
N SER A 139 4.79 -22.86 2.49
CA SER A 139 5.50 -21.61 2.84
C SER A 139 5.46 -20.60 1.69
N VAL A 140 5.38 -19.31 2.00
CA VAL A 140 5.50 -18.22 0.99
C VAL A 140 6.63 -17.25 1.34
N LEU A 141 7.19 -16.60 0.33
CA LEU A 141 8.13 -15.49 0.45
C LEU A 141 7.39 -14.16 0.21
N ALA A 142 8.00 -13.04 0.63
CA ALA A 142 7.44 -11.71 0.42
C ALA A 142 7.24 -11.39 -1.07
N LYS A 143 8.12 -11.91 -1.95
CA LYS A 143 7.98 -11.77 -3.40
C LYS A 143 6.72 -12.47 -3.94
N ASP A 144 6.33 -13.60 -3.34
CA ASP A 144 5.17 -14.39 -3.78
C ASP A 144 3.89 -13.65 -3.38
N ALA A 145 3.88 -13.03 -2.18
CA ALA A 145 2.80 -12.15 -1.75
C ALA A 145 2.72 -10.87 -2.60
N ALA A 146 3.87 -10.26 -2.91
CA ALA A 146 3.94 -9.11 -3.81
C ALA A 146 3.31 -9.43 -5.18
N GLU A 147 3.64 -10.58 -5.77
CA GLU A 147 3.06 -11.04 -7.03
C GLU A 147 1.56 -11.34 -6.91
N LYS A 148 1.13 -12.06 -5.87
CA LYS A 148 -0.29 -12.43 -5.66
C LYS A 148 -1.18 -11.20 -5.46
N PHE A 149 -0.74 -10.24 -4.66
CA PHE A 149 -1.56 -9.10 -4.25
C PHE A 149 -1.29 -7.82 -5.04
N GLY A 150 -0.28 -7.81 -5.92
CA GLY A 150 0.12 -6.62 -6.66
C GLY A 150 0.82 -5.58 -5.80
N TRP A 151 1.37 -5.97 -4.64
CA TRP A 151 2.09 -5.07 -3.75
C TRP A 151 3.53 -4.86 -4.21
N SER A 152 4.12 -3.72 -3.83
CA SER A 152 5.57 -3.63 -3.82
C SER A 152 6.15 -4.60 -2.78
N ILE A 153 7.38 -5.05 -2.98
CA ILE A 153 8.05 -5.99 -2.05
C ILE A 153 8.09 -5.42 -0.63
N ALA A 154 8.34 -4.10 -0.49
CA ALA A 154 8.35 -3.44 0.81
C ALA A 154 6.98 -3.51 1.49
N VAL A 155 5.89 -3.22 0.77
CA VAL A 155 4.53 -3.33 1.31
C VAL A 155 4.20 -4.78 1.67
N ALA A 156 4.62 -5.75 0.84
CA ALA A 156 4.38 -7.16 1.12
C ALA A 156 5.06 -7.63 2.41
N ILE A 157 6.28 -7.19 2.68
CA ILE A 157 6.98 -7.50 3.95
C ILE A 157 6.17 -6.94 5.12
N GLU A 158 5.81 -5.66 5.08
CA GLU A 158 5.09 -4.99 6.17
C GLU A 158 3.70 -5.59 6.43
N GLU A 159 2.97 -5.95 5.37
CA GLU A 159 1.66 -6.59 5.52
C GLU A 159 1.82 -8.00 6.08
N LEU A 160 2.80 -8.79 5.65
CA LEU A 160 3.03 -10.13 6.22
C LEU A 160 3.47 -10.07 7.68
N GLU A 161 4.33 -9.12 8.05
CA GLU A 161 4.70 -8.87 9.45
C GLU A 161 3.49 -8.42 10.28
N MET A 162 2.63 -7.55 9.73
CA MET A 162 1.39 -7.17 10.41
C MET A 162 0.47 -8.38 10.66
N VAL A 163 0.37 -9.31 9.70
CA VAL A 163 -0.46 -10.51 9.87
C VAL A 163 0.17 -11.50 10.87
N GLU A 164 1.50 -11.60 10.92
CA GLU A 164 2.23 -12.33 11.97
C GLU A 164 1.95 -11.76 13.37
N GLU A 165 1.95 -10.43 13.51
CA GLU A 165 1.66 -9.76 14.79
C GLU A 165 0.25 -10.01 15.30
N ARG A 166 -0.69 -10.29 14.40
CA ARG A 166 -2.05 -10.73 14.73
C ARG A 166 -2.12 -12.20 15.15
N GLY A 167 -1.02 -12.94 15.04
CA GLY A 167 -0.91 -14.37 15.37
C GLY A 167 -1.42 -15.32 14.28
N GLU A 168 -1.78 -14.79 13.10
CA GLU A 168 -2.37 -15.58 12.01
C GLU A 168 -1.27 -16.23 11.13
N LEU A 169 -0.08 -15.63 11.11
CA LEU A 169 1.13 -16.20 10.48
C LEU A 169 2.23 -16.47 11.50
N VAL A 170 3.15 -17.35 11.10
CA VAL A 170 4.47 -17.53 11.73
C VAL A 170 5.55 -17.41 10.66
N ARG A 171 6.74 -16.97 11.05
CA ARG A 171 7.89 -16.87 10.14
C ARG A 171 9.06 -17.74 10.58
N ASP A 172 9.84 -18.18 9.60
CA ASP A 172 11.16 -18.79 9.76
C ASP A 172 12.18 -17.88 9.08
N THR A 173 13.25 -17.58 9.80
CA THR A 173 14.31 -16.70 9.31
C THR A 173 15.55 -17.53 9.09
N SER A 174 15.95 -17.64 7.83
CA SER A 174 17.14 -18.37 7.40
C SER A 174 18.08 -17.47 6.61
N PHE A 175 19.25 -17.99 6.24
CA PHE A 175 20.18 -17.29 5.34
C PHE A 175 19.61 -17.11 3.92
N GLU A 176 18.62 -17.92 3.52
CA GLU A 176 17.93 -17.80 2.22
C GLU A 176 16.87 -16.70 2.22
N GLY A 177 16.51 -16.19 3.40
CA GLY A 177 15.47 -15.18 3.59
C GLY A 177 14.42 -15.59 4.61
N VAL A 178 13.37 -14.78 4.68
CA VAL A 178 12.21 -14.98 5.56
C VAL A 178 11.13 -15.71 4.79
N ARG A 179 10.63 -16.81 5.36
CA ARG A 179 9.47 -17.55 4.86
C ARG A 179 8.33 -17.39 5.85
N TRP A 180 7.10 -17.35 5.35
CA TRP A 180 5.88 -17.25 6.16
C TRP A 180 5.01 -18.49 5.96
N TRP A 181 4.41 -18.95 7.05
CA TRP A 181 3.43 -20.03 7.09
C TRP A 181 2.18 -19.57 7.81
N LYS A 182 1.06 -20.23 7.52
CA LYS A 182 -0.13 -20.13 8.35
C LYS A 182 0.20 -20.64 9.75
N SER A 183 -0.19 -19.89 10.77
CA SER A 183 0.03 -20.25 12.17
C SER A 183 -0.76 -21.53 12.50
N PRO A 184 -0.14 -22.58 13.08
CA PRO A 184 -0.85 -23.79 13.51
C PRO A 184 -1.86 -23.54 14.64
N TRP A 185 -1.72 -22.41 15.35
CA TRP A 185 -2.60 -22.02 16.45
C TRP A 185 -3.72 -21.09 16.00
N TYR A 186 -3.70 -20.66 14.74
CA TYR A 186 -4.76 -19.82 14.19
C TYR A 186 -6.01 -20.67 13.94
N THR A 187 -7.10 -20.30 14.62
CA THR A 187 -8.43 -20.89 14.41
C THR A 187 -9.30 -19.80 13.78
N SER A 188 -9.86 -20.06 12.59
CA SER A 188 -10.80 -19.13 11.98
C SER A 188 -12.11 -19.12 12.77
N GLU A 189 -12.41 -18.01 13.46
CA GLU A 189 -13.75 -17.74 14.01
C GLU A 189 -14.76 -17.39 12.91
#